data_AF-A0A087GWG3-F1
#
_entry.id   AF-A0A087GWG3-F1
#
_cell.length_a   1.000
_cell.length_b   1.000
_cell.length_c   1.000
_cell.angle_alpha   90.00
_cell.angle_beta   90.00
_cell.angle_gamma   90.00
#
_symmetry.space_group_name_H-M   'P 1'
#
loop_
_entity.id
_entity.type
_entity.pdbx_description
1 polymer ?
#
loop_
_entity_poly.entity_id
_entity_poly.type
_entity_poly.pdbx_seq_one_letter_code
_entity_poly.pdbx_strand_id
1 'polypeptide(L)'
;MFPNGQQISFHPTPVAVQDPATLMVLDTNETQNGGGGGGICHAEFTLYNSQRLQSDLESMGNKIKHHEDNLKFLKSQKTKLDESIVDLQVVMSKLLSSATPNYDTNLQGEDIINEQILRCGNSAAGVLGAIESRHGAQTSQLTMTKGVVGVVAKLGKVNDENLSQVLSDYLGTRSMLAVVCQNYDSVKALEIYETQGNIDKSSGIYGLGSSIGRTIEGHFDVICLENLRPYVGQHIADDPQRRLDLVKPKFPNGECPPGFLGFAVNMVQIDPAYLLCVTSYGYGLRETLFYSLFSRLQVYKTRAEMISALPCISDGAISLDGGIIRTVGIFTLGNRDEVNVRFAKPTASRAMENYDESEKQMKELRWKKEKTLEDIKREQVLRDHAVFNFGKKKEEFVKFLAVSSAMNQQMIPPR
;
A
#
# COMPACT_ATOMS: atom_id res chain seq x y z
N MET A 1 -21.17 35.33 14.46
CA MET A 1 -22.61 35.09 14.19
C MET A 1 -22.70 34.12 13.04
N PHE A 2 -22.93 32.84 13.34
CA PHE A 2 -23.06 31.76 12.36
C PHE A 2 -24.54 31.32 12.32
N PRO A 3 -25.12 30.98 11.15
CA PRO A 3 -26.45 30.41 11.12
C PRO A 3 -26.41 28.92 11.51
N ASN A 4 -27.34 28.56 12.38
CA ASN A 4 -27.55 27.22 12.95
C ASN A 4 -27.84 26.17 11.87
N GLY A 5 -27.20 25.00 12.00
CA GLY A 5 -27.51 23.81 11.22
C GLY A 5 -28.88 23.23 11.59
N GLN A 6 -29.66 22.87 10.57
CA GLN A 6 -30.85 22.04 10.73
C GLN A 6 -30.43 20.62 11.15
N GLN A 7 -30.77 20.26 12.40
CA GLN A 7 -30.82 18.88 12.86
C GLN A 7 -31.99 18.17 12.17
N ILE A 8 -31.69 17.23 11.27
CA ILE A 8 -32.69 16.28 10.75
C ILE A 8 -32.71 15.10 11.73
N SER A 9 -33.69 15.10 12.63
CA SER A 9 -34.01 13.99 13.53
C SER A 9 -34.80 12.94 12.76
N PHE A 10 -34.25 11.72 12.64
CA PHE A 10 -35.02 10.55 12.21
C PHE A 10 -35.54 9.81 13.44
N HIS A 11 -36.79 10.10 13.81
CA HIS A 11 -37.55 9.24 14.71
C HIS A 11 -38.11 8.04 13.93
N PRO A 12 -37.86 6.79 14.35
CA PRO A 12 -38.53 5.64 13.77
C PRO A 12 -39.96 5.55 14.32
N THR A 13 -40.95 5.84 13.48
CA THR A 13 -42.35 5.57 13.77
C THR A 13 -42.60 4.05 13.73
N PRO A 14 -43.21 3.44 14.77
CA PRO A 14 -43.46 2.00 14.79
C PRO A 14 -44.59 1.65 13.82
N VAL A 15 -44.29 0.81 12.83
CA VAL A 15 -45.31 0.22 11.95
C VAL A 15 -45.99 -0.91 12.72
N ALA A 16 -47.26 -0.72 13.05
CA ALA A 16 -48.12 -1.72 13.64
C ALA A 16 -48.27 -2.91 12.68
N VAL A 17 -47.96 -4.11 13.17
CA VAL A 17 -48.31 -5.38 12.54
C VAL A 17 -49.82 -5.54 12.65
N GLN A 18 -50.54 -5.43 11.54
CA GLN A 18 -51.90 -5.91 11.41
C GLN A 18 -51.88 -7.16 10.53
N ASP A 19 -52.15 -8.31 11.16
CA ASP A 19 -52.57 -9.53 10.49
C ASP A 19 -53.83 -9.28 9.66
N PRO A 20 -53.88 -9.70 8.38
CA PRO A 20 -55.14 -9.93 7.70
C PRO A 20 -55.46 -11.43 7.74
N ALA A 21 -55.88 -11.91 8.92
CA ALA A 21 -56.60 -13.16 9.06
C ALA A 21 -58.09 -12.86 9.23
N THR A 22 -58.81 -12.63 8.13
CA THR A 22 -60.27 -12.54 8.16
C THR A 22 -60.90 -13.15 6.90
N LEU A 23 -61.37 -14.38 7.08
CA LEU A 23 -62.62 -14.95 6.57
C LEU A 23 -62.91 -14.92 5.06
N MET A 24 -62.78 -16.09 4.43
CA MET A 24 -63.87 -16.65 3.62
C MET A 24 -64.15 -18.06 4.12
N VAL A 25 -65.08 -18.16 5.08
CA VAL A 25 -65.87 -19.37 5.28
C VAL A 25 -66.83 -19.42 4.10
N LEU A 26 -66.70 -20.45 3.25
CA LEU A 26 -67.72 -20.77 2.26
C LEU A 26 -68.31 -22.12 2.64
N ASP A 27 -69.57 -22.02 3.04
CA ASP A 27 -70.46 -23.07 3.48
C ASP A 27 -70.52 -24.19 2.43
N THR A 28 -70.22 -25.41 2.86
CA THR A 28 -70.57 -26.63 2.13
C THR A 28 -72.03 -26.92 2.40
N ASN A 29 -72.91 -26.64 1.43
CA ASN A 29 -74.09 -27.45 1.09
C ASN A 29 -74.88 -26.82 -0.08
N GLU A 30 -74.88 -27.48 -1.24
CA GLU A 30 -76.07 -28.00 -1.94
C GLU A 30 -75.80 -28.27 -3.44
N THR A 31 -75.76 -29.57 -3.75
CA THR A 31 -76.25 -30.34 -4.92
C THR A 31 -76.42 -29.70 -6.31
N GLN A 32 -75.62 -30.24 -7.25
CA GLN A 32 -75.86 -30.53 -8.69
C GLN A 32 -76.91 -29.74 -9.49
N ASN A 33 -76.46 -29.05 -10.55
CA ASN A 33 -76.72 -29.42 -11.96
C ASN A 33 -76.14 -28.39 -12.95
N GLY A 34 -75.68 -28.86 -14.12
CA GLY A 34 -75.57 -28.05 -15.34
C GLY A 34 -74.16 -27.90 -15.89
N GLY A 35 -73.90 -28.55 -17.02
CA GLY A 35 -72.59 -28.62 -17.67
C GLY A 35 -72.12 -27.32 -18.34
N GLY A 36 -70.80 -27.27 -18.57
CA GLY A 36 -70.20 -26.44 -19.62
C GLY A 36 -69.70 -25.06 -19.19
N GLY A 37 -68.71 -24.98 -18.30
CA GLY A 37 -68.06 -23.69 -17.98
C GLY A 37 -66.74 -23.71 -17.18
N GLY A 38 -66.17 -24.88 -16.86
CA GLY A 38 -65.05 -24.98 -15.91
C GLY A 38 -63.65 -24.62 -16.43
N GLY A 39 -63.44 -24.60 -17.75
CA GLY A 39 -62.11 -24.40 -18.35
C GLY A 39 -61.59 -22.95 -18.32
N ILE A 40 -62.49 -21.96 -18.42
CA ILE A 40 -62.12 -20.53 -18.50
C ILE A 40 -61.65 -20.01 -17.13
N CYS A 41 -62.31 -20.44 -16.05
CA CYS A 41 -62.00 -20.02 -14.69
C CYS A 41 -60.64 -20.57 -14.19
N HIS A 42 -60.24 -21.76 -14.65
CA HIS A 42 -58.97 -22.38 -14.26
C HIS A 42 -57.76 -21.77 -14.99
N ALA A 43 -57.92 -21.43 -16.27
CA ALA A 43 -56.88 -20.76 -17.06
C ALA A 43 -56.61 -19.33 -16.56
N GLU A 44 -57.66 -18.56 -16.25
CA GLU A 44 -57.52 -17.21 -15.67
C GLU A 44 -56.88 -17.24 -14.28
N PHE A 45 -57.27 -18.19 -13.41
CA PHE A 45 -56.65 -18.39 -12.11
C PHE A 45 -55.16 -18.77 -12.21
N THR A 46 -54.80 -19.57 -13.20
CA THR A 46 -53.42 -19.97 -13.48
C THR A 46 -52.58 -18.77 -13.93
N LEU A 47 -53.12 -17.95 -14.85
CA LEU A 47 -52.45 -16.74 -15.34
C LEU A 47 -52.25 -15.72 -14.22
N TYR A 48 -53.28 -15.48 -13.40
CA TYR A 48 -53.20 -14.57 -12.26
C TYR A 48 -52.13 -14.99 -11.25
N ASN A 49 -52.11 -16.27 -10.85
CA ASN A 49 -51.10 -16.78 -9.92
C ASN A 49 -49.70 -16.79 -10.50
N SER A 50 -49.56 -17.10 -11.79
CA SER A 50 -48.27 -17.04 -12.48
C SER A 50 -47.71 -15.62 -12.50
N GLN A 51 -48.53 -14.62 -12.85
CA GLN A 51 -48.13 -13.21 -12.83
C GLN A 51 -47.72 -12.76 -11.43
N ARG A 52 -48.49 -13.13 -10.40
CA ARG A 52 -48.16 -12.82 -9.01
C ARG A 52 -46.81 -13.41 -8.58
N LEU A 53 -46.57 -14.69 -8.85
CA LEU A 53 -45.31 -15.36 -8.51
C LEU A 53 -44.11 -14.78 -9.30
N GLN A 54 -44.34 -14.37 -10.55
CA GLN A 54 -43.35 -13.69 -11.35
C GLN A 54 -42.99 -12.30 -10.78
N SER A 55 -43.98 -11.50 -10.40
CA SER A 55 -43.74 -10.20 -9.74
C SER A 55 -43.05 -10.34 -8.38
N ASP A 56 -43.40 -11.35 -7.59
CA ASP A 56 -42.71 -11.68 -6.34
C ASP A 56 -41.22 -11.98 -6.59
N LEU A 57 -40.92 -12.81 -7.59
CA LEU A 57 -39.55 -13.15 -7.97
C LEU A 57 -38.77 -11.94 -8.46
N GLU A 58 -39.39 -11.05 -9.23
CA GLU A 58 -38.77 -9.81 -9.69
C GLU A 58 -38.43 -8.89 -8.51
N SER A 59 -39.36 -8.72 -7.56
CA SER A 59 -39.13 -7.98 -6.33
C SER A 59 -37.98 -8.56 -5.49
N MET A 60 -37.94 -9.89 -5.35
CA MET A 60 -36.83 -10.59 -4.67
C MET A 60 -35.50 -10.42 -5.42
N GLY A 61 -35.51 -10.46 -6.75
CA GLY A 61 -34.34 -10.18 -7.59
C GLY A 61 -33.80 -8.77 -7.41
N ASN A 62 -34.69 -7.77 -7.38
CA ASN A 62 -34.33 -6.38 -7.08
C ASN A 62 -33.74 -6.23 -5.67
N LYS A 63 -34.28 -6.97 -4.69
CA LYS A 63 -33.73 -7.00 -3.33
C LYS A 63 -32.33 -7.61 -3.27
N ILE A 64 -32.08 -8.71 -3.99
CA ILE A 64 -30.73 -9.30 -4.09
C ILE A 64 -29.76 -8.29 -4.71
N LYS A 65 -30.15 -7.66 -5.82
CA LYS A 65 -29.34 -6.61 -6.47
C LYS A 65 -29.00 -5.48 -5.50
N HIS A 66 -29.98 -5.00 -4.75
CA HIS A 66 -29.76 -3.96 -3.74
C HIS A 66 -28.71 -4.37 -2.70
N HIS A 67 -28.79 -5.60 -2.17
CA HIS A 67 -27.78 -6.11 -1.25
C HIS A 67 -26.38 -6.24 -1.90
N GLU A 68 -26.31 -6.62 -3.18
CA GLU A 68 -25.04 -6.68 -3.92
C GLU A 68 -24.42 -5.29 -4.14
N ASP A 69 -25.24 -4.29 -4.46
CA ASP A 69 -24.81 -2.90 -4.60
C ASP A 69 -24.33 -2.33 -3.24
N ASN A 70 -25.03 -2.61 -2.15
CA ASN A 70 -24.61 -2.24 -0.80
C ASN A 70 -23.27 -2.89 -0.42
N LEU A 71 -23.10 -4.19 -0.69
CA LEU A 71 -21.83 -4.89 -0.46
C LEU A 71 -20.68 -4.28 -1.28
N LYS A 72 -20.94 -3.91 -2.54
CA LYS A 72 -19.93 -3.25 -3.39
C LYS A 72 -19.51 -1.89 -2.81
N PHE A 73 -20.48 -1.10 -2.36
CA PHE A 73 -20.22 0.18 -1.70
C PHE A 73 -19.40 0.01 -0.41
N LEU A 74 -19.82 -0.89 0.48
CA LEU A 74 -19.13 -1.17 1.74
C LEU A 74 -17.69 -1.68 1.51
N LYS A 75 -17.48 -2.57 0.53
CA LYS A 75 -16.14 -3.03 0.15
C LYS A 75 -15.26 -1.88 -0.36
N SER A 76 -15.82 -0.97 -1.16
CA SER A 76 -15.09 0.22 -1.61
C SER A 76 -14.70 1.14 -0.44
N GLN A 77 -15.59 1.34 0.54
CA GLN A 77 -15.27 2.09 1.75
C GLN A 77 -14.16 1.43 2.57
N LYS A 78 -14.19 0.09 2.73
CA LYS A 78 -13.12 -0.66 3.38
C LYS A 78 -11.78 -0.42 2.67
N THR A 79 -11.73 -0.53 1.34
CA THR A 79 -10.49 -0.28 0.58
C THR A 79 -9.94 1.13 0.83
N LYS A 80 -10.81 2.15 0.86
CA LYS A 80 -10.38 3.53 1.16
C LYS A 80 -9.80 3.65 2.57
N LEU A 81 -10.42 3.01 3.57
CA LEU A 81 -9.89 2.98 4.94
C LEU A 81 -8.54 2.27 5.01
N ASP A 82 -8.38 1.15 4.31
CA ASP A 82 -7.09 0.45 4.21
C ASP A 82 -6.00 1.34 3.59
N GLU A 83 -6.33 2.06 2.51
CA GLU A 83 -5.42 3.02 1.88
C GLU A 83 -5.01 4.13 2.85
N SER A 84 -5.97 4.74 3.56
CA SER A 84 -5.70 5.80 4.55
C SER A 84 -4.88 5.30 5.75
N ILE A 85 -5.07 4.06 6.18
CA ILE A 85 -4.24 3.46 7.25
C ILE A 85 -2.79 3.34 6.80
N VAL A 86 -2.54 2.88 5.57
CA VAL A 86 -1.18 2.79 5.01
C VAL A 86 -0.54 4.18 4.92
N ASP A 87 -1.28 5.19 4.44
CA ASP A 87 -0.76 6.57 4.37
C ASP A 87 -0.40 7.13 5.75
N LEU A 88 -1.30 6.94 6.72
CA LEU A 88 -1.06 7.40 8.08
C LEU A 88 0.09 6.66 8.76
N GLN A 89 0.35 5.39 8.45
CA GLN A 89 1.54 4.68 8.96
C GLN A 89 2.86 5.31 8.47
N VAL A 90 2.90 5.72 7.21
CA VAL A 90 4.07 6.42 6.63
C VAL A 90 4.26 7.80 7.28
N VAL A 91 3.17 8.48 7.63
CA VAL A 91 3.21 9.76 8.37
C VAL A 91 3.60 9.54 9.84
N MET A 92 3.00 8.59 10.55
CA MET A 92 3.33 8.30 11.96
C MET A 92 4.78 7.85 12.13
N SER A 93 5.34 7.14 11.14
CA SER A 93 6.77 6.82 11.14
C SER A 93 7.61 8.08 11.28
N LYS A 94 7.23 9.21 10.65
CA LYS A 94 7.90 10.53 10.79
C LYS A 94 7.85 11.07 12.23
N LEU A 95 6.78 10.80 12.96
CA LEU A 95 6.53 11.36 14.28
C LEU A 95 7.19 10.56 15.42
N LEU A 96 7.43 9.26 15.21
CA LEU A 96 8.26 8.47 16.10
C LEU A 96 9.72 8.91 16.10
N SER A 97 10.20 9.49 14.99
CA SER A 97 11.50 10.19 14.95
C SER A 97 11.56 11.32 15.96
N SER A 98 10.42 11.92 16.31
CA SER A 98 10.35 13.17 17.07
C SER A 98 9.93 13.05 18.54
N ALA A 99 9.54 11.85 18.98
CA ALA A 99 8.86 11.62 20.25
C ALA A 99 9.67 10.86 21.32
N THR A 100 10.86 10.37 21.02
CA THR A 100 11.70 9.68 22.03
C THR A 100 12.78 10.61 22.60
N PRO A 101 12.62 11.17 23.81
CA PRO A 101 13.73 11.64 24.60
C PRO A 101 14.39 10.42 25.24
N ASN A 102 15.38 9.82 24.56
CA ASN A 102 16.25 8.88 25.27
C ASN A 102 17.24 9.69 26.10
N TYR A 103 16.97 9.74 27.40
CA TYR A 103 18.01 9.93 28.41
C TYR A 103 18.86 8.66 28.40
N ASP A 104 19.79 8.56 27.46
CA ASP A 104 21.01 7.78 27.64
C ASP A 104 22.08 8.24 26.64
N THR A 105 23.24 8.48 27.21
CA THR A 105 24.41 9.20 26.69
C THR A 105 25.11 8.54 25.50
N ASN A 106 25.50 9.40 24.53
CA ASN A 106 26.83 9.49 23.90
C ASN A 106 27.13 9.10 22.44
N LEU A 107 26.19 8.78 21.54
CA LEU A 107 26.45 8.87 20.08
C LEU A 107 25.19 9.28 19.33
N GLN A 108 25.23 10.36 18.54
CA GLN A 108 24.14 10.73 17.64
C GLN A 108 24.05 9.69 16.50
N GLY A 109 22.87 9.51 15.89
CA GLY A 109 22.69 8.54 14.78
C GLY A 109 23.66 8.76 13.61
N GLU A 110 24.14 9.98 13.43
CA GLU A 110 25.18 10.35 12.46
C GLU A 110 26.58 9.84 12.87
N ASP A 111 26.90 9.81 14.17
CA ASP A 111 28.19 9.32 14.67
C ASP A 111 28.33 7.81 14.44
N ILE A 112 27.24 7.06 14.64
CA ILE A 112 27.20 5.61 14.44
C ILE A 112 27.45 5.25 12.96
N ILE A 113 26.79 5.94 12.02
CA ILE A 113 27.00 5.67 10.59
C ILE A 113 28.39 6.09 10.13
N ASN A 114 28.92 7.20 10.65
CA ASN A 114 30.29 7.62 10.37
C ASN A 114 31.28 6.55 10.85
N GLU A 115 31.07 5.97 12.04
CA GLU A 115 31.90 4.88 12.54
C GLU A 115 31.81 3.62 11.65
N GLN A 116 30.60 3.22 11.23
CA GLN A 116 30.41 2.09 10.32
C GLN A 116 31.16 2.29 8.99
N ILE A 117 31.07 3.49 8.40
CA ILE A 117 31.79 3.83 7.15
C ILE A 117 33.30 3.85 7.38
N LEU A 118 33.77 4.41 8.51
CA LEU A 118 35.20 4.46 8.84
C LEU A 118 35.82 3.08 9.01
N ARG A 119 35.06 2.10 9.52
CA ARG A 119 35.45 0.68 9.61
C ARG A 119 35.64 0.04 8.23
N CYS A 120 34.96 0.53 7.19
CA CYS A 120 35.17 0.14 5.80
C CYS A 120 36.43 0.82 5.20
N GLY A 121 37.57 0.68 5.88
CA GLY A 121 38.78 1.49 5.65
C GLY A 121 39.37 1.41 4.24
N ASN A 122 39.17 0.28 3.55
CA ASN A 122 39.67 0.04 2.20
C ASN A 122 38.66 0.42 1.10
N SER A 123 37.54 1.05 1.47
CA SER A 123 36.52 1.51 0.52
C SER A 123 36.67 3.00 0.21
N ALA A 124 36.24 3.42 -0.97
CA ALA A 124 36.16 4.83 -1.35
C ALA A 124 35.37 5.67 -0.33
N ALA A 125 34.22 5.16 0.13
CA ALA A 125 33.42 5.78 1.18
C ALA A 125 34.18 5.92 2.51
N GLY A 126 34.93 4.90 2.92
CA GLY A 126 35.76 4.94 4.12
C GLY A 126 36.91 5.95 4.03
N VAL A 127 37.47 6.15 2.84
CA VAL A 127 38.44 7.22 2.57
C VAL A 127 37.78 8.59 2.67
N LEU A 128 36.65 8.81 1.99
CA LEU A 128 35.91 10.07 2.06
C LEU A 128 35.48 10.40 3.49
N GLY A 129 34.92 9.43 4.22
CA GLY A 129 34.53 9.60 5.62
C GLY A 129 35.71 9.97 6.53
N ALA A 130 36.90 9.39 6.29
CA ALA A 130 38.11 9.76 7.02
C ALA A 130 38.57 11.18 6.72
N ILE A 131 38.47 11.63 5.46
CA ILE A 131 38.81 13.00 5.05
C ILE A 131 37.81 13.99 5.67
N GLU A 132 36.51 13.69 5.63
CA GLU A 132 35.44 14.47 6.30
C GLU A 132 35.70 14.62 7.79
N SER A 133 36.08 13.54 8.48
CA SER A 133 36.38 13.60 9.91
C SER A 133 37.59 14.46 10.27
N ARG A 134 38.58 14.58 9.37
CA ARG A 134 39.83 15.33 9.61
C ARG A 134 39.73 16.81 9.26
N HIS A 135 38.95 17.14 8.22
CA HIS A 135 38.89 18.51 7.67
C HIS A 135 37.55 19.19 7.89
N GLY A 136 36.54 18.50 8.44
CA GLY A 136 35.22 19.05 8.72
C GLY A 136 34.59 19.70 7.48
N ALA A 137 33.95 20.86 7.65
CA ALA A 137 33.31 21.61 6.56
C ALA A 137 34.28 22.13 5.47
N GLN A 138 35.61 22.03 5.66
CA GLN A 138 36.59 22.42 4.64
C GLN A 138 36.87 21.30 3.61
N THR A 139 36.33 20.10 3.77
CA THR A 139 36.45 19.05 2.74
C THR A 139 35.88 19.46 1.41
N SER A 140 34.77 20.20 1.37
CA SER A 140 34.16 20.70 0.12
C SER A 140 35.02 21.77 -0.59
N GLN A 141 36.08 22.28 0.06
CA GLN A 141 37.04 23.21 -0.53
C GLN A 141 38.16 22.51 -1.31
N LEU A 142 38.33 21.19 -1.13
CA LEU A 142 39.18 20.42 -2.03
C LEU A 142 38.49 20.40 -3.41
N THR A 143 39.20 20.84 -4.44
CA THR A 143 38.67 20.94 -5.81
C THR A 143 38.07 19.62 -6.31
N MET A 144 38.56 18.49 -5.81
CA MET A 144 38.15 17.14 -6.21
C MET A 144 36.85 16.64 -5.55
N THR A 145 36.54 17.07 -4.33
CA THR A 145 35.33 16.65 -3.58
C THR A 145 34.18 17.65 -3.76
N LYS A 146 34.43 18.82 -4.35
CA LYS A 146 33.44 19.89 -4.56
C LYS A 146 32.16 19.44 -5.27
N GLY A 147 32.23 18.39 -6.10
CA GLY A 147 31.08 17.83 -6.80
C GLY A 147 30.56 16.50 -6.24
N VAL A 148 31.10 16.04 -5.10
CA VAL A 148 30.59 14.87 -4.37
C VAL A 148 29.48 15.35 -3.43
N VAL A 149 28.29 14.77 -3.58
CA VAL A 149 27.13 15.06 -2.73
C VAL A 149 27.22 14.29 -1.41
N GLY A 150 27.71 13.05 -1.46
CA GLY A 150 27.93 12.21 -0.27
C GLY A 150 27.91 10.72 -0.59
N VAL A 151 27.93 9.90 0.46
CA VAL A 151 27.79 8.44 0.37
C VAL A 151 26.32 8.06 0.58
N VAL A 152 25.79 7.09 -0.18
CA VAL A 152 24.36 6.68 -0.12
C VAL A 152 23.87 6.45 1.31
N ALA A 153 24.64 5.73 2.14
CA ALA A 153 24.28 5.44 3.54
C ALA A 153 24.10 6.69 4.42
N LYS A 154 24.70 7.84 4.06
CA LYS A 154 24.59 9.12 4.77
C LYS A 154 23.49 10.03 4.22
N LEU A 155 23.04 9.81 2.98
CA LEU A 155 22.10 10.69 2.30
C LEU A 155 20.63 10.39 2.63
N GLY A 156 20.37 9.28 3.32
CA GLY A 156 19.03 8.86 3.74
C GLY A 156 19.02 8.45 5.20
N LYS A 157 17.90 8.70 5.87
CA LYS A 157 17.68 8.31 7.27
C LYS A 157 16.44 7.43 7.38
N VAL A 158 16.50 6.37 8.19
CA VAL A 158 15.39 5.43 8.40
C VAL A 158 15.13 5.28 9.89
N ASN A 159 13.86 5.36 10.29
CA ASN A 159 13.48 5.40 11.71
C ASN A 159 13.58 4.07 12.42
N ASP A 160 13.10 3.03 11.74
CA ASP A 160 13.01 1.70 12.28
C ASP A 160 14.31 0.94 11.95
N GLU A 161 14.97 0.40 12.98
CA GLU A 161 16.23 -0.34 12.83
C GLU A 161 16.08 -1.57 11.94
N ASN A 162 14.96 -2.28 12.07
CA ASN A 162 14.74 -3.49 11.31
C ASN A 162 14.50 -3.15 9.83
N LEU A 163 13.73 -2.11 9.54
CA LEU A 163 13.55 -1.60 8.19
C LEU A 163 14.88 -1.09 7.61
N SER A 164 15.67 -0.34 8.40
CA SER A 164 16.99 0.12 8.00
C SER A 164 17.89 -1.05 7.62
N GLN A 165 17.92 -2.12 8.43
CA GLN A 165 18.65 -3.34 8.12
C GLN A 165 18.13 -3.99 6.83
N VAL A 166 16.82 -4.23 6.69
CA VAL A 166 16.27 -4.95 5.53
C VAL A 166 16.48 -4.16 4.23
N LEU A 167 16.40 -2.82 4.27
CA LEU A 167 16.73 -1.97 3.11
C LEU A 167 18.22 -2.03 2.76
N SER A 168 19.09 -2.12 3.78
CA SER A 168 20.54 -2.24 3.59
C SER A 168 20.92 -3.62 3.04
N ASP A 169 20.27 -4.68 3.50
CA ASP A 169 20.37 -6.04 2.95
C ASP A 169 19.90 -6.09 1.50
N TYR A 170 18.82 -5.37 1.20
CA TYR A 170 18.35 -5.21 -0.16
C TYR A 170 19.40 -4.51 -1.04
N LEU A 171 19.91 -3.34 -0.67
CA LEU A 171 20.89 -2.65 -1.52
C LEU A 171 22.25 -3.36 -1.58
N GLY A 172 22.64 -4.02 -0.50
CA GLY A 172 23.96 -4.60 -0.32
C GLY A 172 25.03 -3.56 -0.03
N THR A 173 26.15 -4.01 0.54
CA THR A 173 27.25 -3.13 1.02
C THR A 173 27.82 -2.23 -0.07
N ARG A 174 27.99 -2.75 -1.30
CA ARG A 174 28.57 -1.96 -2.42
C ARG A 174 27.70 -0.76 -2.78
N SER A 175 26.38 -0.94 -2.89
CA SER A 175 25.45 0.16 -3.17
C SER A 175 25.28 1.11 -1.98
N MET A 176 25.33 0.59 -0.74
CA MET A 176 25.29 1.43 0.46
C MET A 176 26.53 2.33 0.59
N LEU A 177 27.69 1.86 0.15
CA LEU A 177 28.96 2.61 0.12
C LEU A 177 29.20 3.37 -1.19
N ALA A 178 28.22 3.42 -2.10
CA ALA A 178 28.38 4.13 -3.36
C ALA A 178 28.57 5.64 -3.13
N VAL A 179 29.47 6.24 -3.91
CA VAL A 179 29.75 7.68 -3.89
C VAL A 179 28.79 8.39 -4.84
N VAL A 180 28.06 9.39 -4.37
CA VAL A 180 27.12 10.15 -5.18
C VAL A 180 27.76 11.45 -5.63
N CYS A 181 27.81 11.65 -6.94
CA CYS A 181 28.35 12.83 -7.60
C CYS A 181 27.23 13.64 -8.26
N GLN A 182 27.43 14.95 -8.29
CA GLN A 182 26.50 15.88 -8.92
C GLN A 182 26.43 15.66 -10.44
N ASN A 183 27.61 15.61 -11.09
CA ASN A 183 27.75 15.58 -12.54
C ASN A 183 28.89 14.64 -12.97
N TYR A 184 28.97 14.38 -14.28
CA TYR A 184 29.96 13.45 -14.84
C TYR A 184 31.40 13.96 -14.73
N ASP A 185 31.62 15.28 -14.70
CA ASP A 185 32.95 15.85 -14.49
C ASP A 185 33.51 15.49 -13.10
N SER A 186 32.63 15.44 -12.09
CA SER A 186 32.99 14.98 -10.75
C SER A 186 33.34 13.50 -10.73
N VAL A 187 32.65 12.67 -11.52
CA VAL A 187 33.00 11.24 -11.66
C VAL A 187 34.40 11.08 -12.25
N LYS A 188 34.70 11.80 -13.34
CA LYS A 188 36.04 11.79 -13.97
C LYS A 188 37.15 12.29 -13.04
N ALA A 189 36.84 13.20 -12.12
CA ALA A 189 37.80 13.71 -11.15
C ALA A 189 38.15 12.68 -10.06
N LEU A 190 37.29 11.68 -9.81
CA LEU A 190 37.55 10.65 -8.80
C LEU A 190 38.59 9.62 -9.25
N GLU A 191 38.59 9.23 -10.53
CA GLU A 191 39.50 8.21 -11.06
C GLU A 191 40.10 8.65 -12.39
N ILE A 192 41.43 8.72 -12.44
CA ILE A 192 42.20 9.12 -13.61
C ILE A 192 42.94 7.89 -14.15
N TYR A 193 42.94 7.76 -15.47
CA TYR A 193 43.60 6.67 -16.18
C TYR A 193 44.84 7.18 -16.90
N GLU A 194 45.90 6.38 -16.84
CA GLU A 194 47.11 6.56 -17.64
C GLU A 194 46.83 6.26 -19.11
N THR A 195 47.75 6.66 -20.00
CA THR A 195 47.63 6.42 -21.45
C THR A 195 47.49 4.94 -21.84
N GLN A 196 47.94 4.03 -20.98
CA GLN A 196 47.89 2.57 -21.14
C GLN A 196 46.56 1.98 -20.63
N GLY A 197 45.66 2.79 -20.08
CA GLY A 197 44.39 2.33 -19.50
C GLY A 197 44.49 1.78 -18.08
N ASN A 198 45.62 1.96 -17.40
CA ASN A 198 45.78 1.64 -15.98
C ASN A 198 45.29 2.80 -15.11
N ILE A 199 44.82 2.50 -13.90
CA ILE A 199 44.42 3.52 -12.92
C ILE A 199 45.68 4.21 -12.37
N ASP A 200 45.72 5.55 -12.45
CA ASP A 200 46.74 6.36 -11.78
C ASP A 200 46.45 6.43 -10.28
N LYS A 201 47.19 5.63 -9.50
CA LYS A 201 47.05 5.55 -8.03
C LYS A 201 47.55 6.80 -7.30
N SER A 202 48.25 7.71 -7.98
CA SER A 202 48.75 8.96 -7.39
C SER A 202 47.75 10.11 -7.48
N SER A 203 46.70 9.95 -8.30
CA SER A 203 45.71 10.97 -8.60
C SER A 203 44.32 10.61 -8.05
N GLY A 204 43.40 11.57 -8.13
CA GLY A 204 42.00 11.34 -7.77
C GLY A 204 41.80 10.90 -6.31
N ILE A 205 40.81 10.05 -6.09
CA ILE A 205 40.47 9.51 -4.77
C ILE A 205 41.56 8.59 -4.21
N TYR A 206 42.35 7.94 -5.08
CA TYR A 206 43.47 7.09 -4.68
C TYR A 206 44.64 7.91 -4.12
N GLY A 207 44.96 9.04 -4.76
CA GLY A 207 45.95 9.99 -4.26
C GLY A 207 45.55 10.57 -2.90
N LEU A 208 44.29 10.96 -2.75
CA LEU A 208 43.75 11.42 -1.45
C LEU A 208 43.82 10.34 -0.38
N GLY A 209 43.41 9.10 -0.68
CA GLY A 209 43.53 7.97 0.23
C GLY A 209 44.98 7.80 0.69
N SER A 210 45.91 7.77 -0.25
CA SER A 210 47.35 7.61 0.02
C SER A 210 47.88 8.71 0.95
N SER A 211 47.46 9.96 0.76
CA SER A 211 47.85 11.10 1.61
C SER A 211 47.44 10.98 3.08
N ILE A 212 46.37 10.22 3.37
CA ILE A 212 45.90 9.96 4.75
C ILE A 212 46.27 8.56 5.25
N GLY A 213 47.11 7.83 4.49
CA GLY A 213 47.56 6.48 4.82
C GLY A 213 46.50 5.39 4.64
N ARG A 214 45.50 5.61 3.77
CA ARG A 214 44.49 4.62 3.39
C ARG A 214 44.67 4.20 1.93
N THR A 215 44.25 3.00 1.61
CA THR A 215 44.22 2.50 0.22
C THR A 215 42.78 2.17 -0.14
N ILE A 216 42.47 2.18 -1.43
CA ILE A 216 41.16 1.74 -1.93
C ILE A 216 41.39 0.42 -2.65
N GLU A 217 40.68 -0.61 -2.20
CA GLU A 217 40.76 -1.96 -2.74
C GLU A 217 39.42 -2.39 -3.31
N GLY A 218 39.46 -3.07 -4.47
CA GLY A 218 38.26 -3.55 -5.15
C GLY A 218 37.48 -2.43 -5.86
N HIS A 219 36.31 -2.81 -6.37
CA HIS A 219 35.43 -1.91 -7.09
C HIS A 219 34.52 -1.14 -6.15
N PHE A 220 34.29 0.13 -6.44
CA PHE A 220 33.26 0.95 -5.81
C PHE A 220 32.36 1.58 -6.89
N ASP A 221 31.12 1.88 -6.53
CA ASP A 221 30.17 2.50 -7.46
C ASP A 221 30.15 4.01 -7.26
N VAL A 222 30.06 4.73 -8.39
CA VAL A 222 29.83 6.17 -8.42
C VAL A 222 28.50 6.42 -9.13
N ILE A 223 27.59 7.14 -8.47
CA ILE A 223 26.28 7.48 -8.99
C ILE A 223 26.28 8.95 -9.40
N CYS A 224 26.10 9.23 -10.69
CA CYS A 224 25.98 10.59 -11.20
C CYS A 224 24.52 11.04 -11.25
N LEU A 225 24.12 12.03 -10.44
CA LEU A 225 22.74 12.50 -10.34
C LEU A 225 22.19 13.03 -11.66
N GLU A 226 22.97 13.81 -12.43
CA GLU A 226 22.53 14.34 -13.73
C GLU A 226 22.27 13.26 -14.79
N ASN A 227 22.86 12.07 -14.63
CA ASN A 227 22.69 10.97 -15.56
C ASN A 227 21.60 9.99 -15.12
N LEU A 228 21.04 10.14 -13.92
CA LEU A 228 19.90 9.35 -13.47
C LEU A 228 18.63 9.81 -14.17
N ARG A 229 17.76 8.85 -14.55
CA ARG A 229 16.42 9.17 -15.03
C ARG A 229 15.53 9.49 -13.83
N PRO A 230 15.04 10.73 -13.70
CA PRO A 230 14.17 11.08 -12.58
C PRO A 230 12.80 10.42 -12.73
N TYR A 231 12.13 10.21 -11.60
CA TYR A 231 10.71 9.93 -11.55
C TYR A 231 9.92 11.16 -12.03
N VAL A 232 9.06 10.96 -13.02
CA VAL A 232 8.27 12.02 -13.67
C VAL A 232 6.80 12.02 -13.27
N GLY A 233 6.42 11.21 -12.28
CA GLY A 233 5.05 11.20 -11.77
C GLY A 233 4.81 12.26 -10.69
N GLN A 234 3.61 12.22 -10.11
CA GLN A 234 3.20 13.21 -9.12
C GLN A 234 3.82 12.95 -7.74
N HIS A 235 3.94 14.02 -6.97
CA HIS A 235 4.29 13.97 -5.55
C HIS A 235 3.00 14.07 -4.72
N ILE A 236 3.04 13.56 -3.49
CA ILE A 236 1.95 13.74 -2.54
C ILE A 236 1.83 15.24 -2.23
N ALA A 237 0.64 15.80 -2.45
CA ALA A 237 0.36 17.20 -2.20
C ALA A 237 0.58 17.55 -0.71
N ASP A 238 1.16 18.72 -0.46
CA ASP A 238 1.43 19.26 0.87
C ASP A 238 2.27 18.36 1.81
N ASP A 239 2.99 17.35 1.27
CA ASP A 239 3.93 16.56 2.06
C ASP A 239 5.30 17.27 2.16
N PRO A 240 5.73 17.72 3.35
CA PRO A 240 7.03 18.37 3.54
C PRO A 240 8.23 17.46 3.26
N GLN A 241 8.05 16.13 3.20
CA GLN A 241 9.10 15.19 2.77
C GLN A 241 9.07 14.89 1.26
N ARG A 242 8.19 15.56 0.51
CA ARG A 242 8.01 15.45 -0.94
C ARG A 242 7.99 13.99 -1.41
N ARG A 243 7.16 13.17 -0.77
CA ARG A 243 7.04 11.75 -1.12
C ARG A 243 6.37 11.57 -2.47
N LEU A 244 6.66 10.45 -3.12
CA LEU A 244 6.15 10.13 -4.44
C LEU A 244 4.72 9.57 -4.32
N ASP A 245 3.81 10.05 -5.16
CA ASP A 245 2.45 9.53 -5.25
C ASP A 245 2.44 8.29 -6.17
N LEU A 246 2.85 7.16 -5.60
CA LEU A 246 2.93 5.88 -6.29
C LEU A 246 1.64 5.10 -6.13
N VAL A 247 1.14 4.54 -7.23
CA VAL A 247 -0.08 3.73 -7.25
C VAL A 247 0.11 2.47 -6.40
N LYS A 248 -0.67 2.36 -5.32
CA LYS A 248 -0.65 1.20 -4.41
C LYS A 248 -1.13 -0.07 -5.13
N PRO A 249 -0.51 -1.23 -4.84
CA PRO A 249 -0.93 -2.50 -5.43
C PRO A 249 -2.36 -2.87 -5.02
N LYS A 250 -3.11 -3.48 -5.93
CA LYS A 250 -4.46 -3.98 -5.68
C LYS A 250 -4.62 -5.36 -6.31
N PHE A 251 -5.28 -6.26 -5.60
CA PHE A 251 -5.75 -7.52 -6.16
C PHE A 251 -6.89 -7.29 -7.17
N PRO A 252 -7.25 -8.29 -8.00
CA PRO A 252 -8.39 -8.18 -8.92
C PRO A 252 -9.73 -7.85 -8.24
N ASN A 253 -9.88 -8.19 -6.96
CA ASN A 253 -11.06 -7.83 -6.15
C ASN A 253 -11.06 -6.36 -5.67
N GLY A 254 -10.02 -5.58 -5.99
CA GLY A 254 -9.85 -4.19 -5.61
C GLY A 254 -9.28 -3.97 -4.20
N GLU A 255 -8.96 -5.04 -3.47
CA GLU A 255 -8.37 -4.94 -2.14
C GLU A 255 -6.85 -4.73 -2.21
N CYS A 256 -6.32 -3.96 -1.26
CA CYS A 256 -4.87 -3.84 -1.08
C CYS A 256 -4.31 -5.18 -0.55
N PRO A 257 -3.15 -5.66 -1.05
CA PRO A 257 -2.53 -6.85 -0.52
C PRO A 257 -2.33 -6.80 1.01
N PRO A 258 -2.71 -7.84 1.75
CA PRO A 258 -2.42 -7.94 3.17
C PRO A 258 -0.94 -7.75 3.44
N GLY A 259 -0.63 -7.09 4.55
CA GLY A 259 0.74 -6.84 4.98
C GLY A 259 1.49 -5.77 4.19
N PHE A 260 0.94 -5.18 3.11
CA PHE A 260 1.59 -4.06 2.42
C PHE A 260 1.69 -2.83 3.34
N LEU A 261 2.91 -2.31 3.50
CA LEU A 261 3.23 -1.18 4.39
C LEU A 261 3.55 0.11 3.63
N GLY A 262 3.73 0.04 2.31
CA GLY A 262 4.10 1.18 1.47
C GLY A 262 5.32 0.89 0.59
N PHE A 263 5.79 1.94 -0.09
CA PHE A 263 6.97 1.88 -0.94
C PHE A 263 8.23 2.30 -0.19
N ALA A 264 9.31 1.54 -0.34
CA ALA A 264 10.59 1.78 0.35
C ALA A 264 11.14 3.19 0.07
N VAL A 265 11.01 3.68 -1.17
CA VAL A 265 11.44 5.03 -1.56
C VAL A 265 10.79 6.12 -0.72
N ASN A 266 9.58 5.92 -0.18
CA ASN A 266 8.85 6.87 0.66
C ASN A 266 9.12 6.70 2.17
N MET A 267 9.81 5.63 2.55
CA MET A 267 10.18 5.33 3.94
C MET A 267 11.54 5.91 4.34
N VAL A 268 12.36 6.33 3.36
CA VAL A 268 13.61 7.07 3.60
C VAL A 268 13.29 8.54 3.86
N GLN A 269 13.76 9.05 5.00
CA GLN A 269 13.78 10.48 5.30
C GLN A 269 15.01 11.11 4.67
N ILE A 270 14.79 12.25 4.02
CA ILE A 270 15.84 13.00 3.33
C ILE A 270 16.00 14.33 4.05
N ASP A 271 17.26 14.77 4.20
CA ASP A 271 17.57 16.07 4.74
C ASP A 271 16.87 17.17 3.91
N PRO A 272 16.21 18.16 4.55
CA PRO A 272 15.57 19.26 3.85
C PRO A 272 16.44 19.95 2.80
N ALA A 273 17.75 20.03 3.01
CA ALA A 273 18.70 20.62 2.06
C ALA A 273 18.75 19.88 0.71
N TYR A 274 18.36 18.59 0.67
CA TYR A 274 18.42 17.74 -0.51
C TYR A 274 17.04 17.37 -1.07
N LEU A 275 15.97 17.97 -0.56
CA LEU A 275 14.61 17.69 -1.01
C LEU A 275 14.28 18.29 -2.37
N LEU A 276 14.93 19.37 -2.79
CA LEU A 276 14.61 20.10 -4.02
C LEU A 276 15.86 20.80 -4.56
N CYS A 277 15.94 21.02 -5.87
CA CYS A 277 17.02 21.76 -6.53
C CYS A 277 18.43 21.23 -6.24
N VAL A 278 18.57 19.91 -6.08
CA VAL A 278 19.88 19.27 -5.99
C VAL A 278 20.50 19.20 -7.37
N THR A 279 19.77 18.70 -8.36
CA THR A 279 20.23 18.63 -9.77
C THR A 279 20.07 19.98 -10.48
N SER A 280 20.80 20.17 -11.58
CA SER A 280 20.69 21.34 -12.46
C SER A 280 19.29 21.53 -13.07
N TYR A 281 18.51 20.45 -13.15
CA TYR A 281 17.11 20.45 -13.60
C TYR A 281 16.09 20.74 -12.48
N GLY A 282 16.54 20.99 -11.25
CA GLY A 282 15.67 21.33 -10.13
C GLY A 282 15.17 20.13 -9.31
N TYR A 283 15.55 18.90 -9.64
CA TYR A 283 15.13 17.71 -8.90
C TYR A 283 15.90 17.51 -7.58
N GLY A 284 15.22 16.94 -6.59
CA GLY A 284 15.79 16.46 -5.32
C GLY A 284 16.27 15.01 -5.38
N LEU A 285 16.77 14.51 -4.23
CA LEU A 285 17.31 13.14 -4.13
C LEU A 285 16.24 12.04 -4.15
N ARG A 286 14.97 12.34 -3.81
CA ARG A 286 13.94 11.29 -3.74
C ARG A 286 13.60 10.78 -5.13
N GLU A 287 13.27 11.70 -6.03
CA GLU A 287 12.86 11.42 -7.39
C GLU A 287 14.02 11.02 -8.31
N THR A 288 15.27 11.24 -7.89
CA THR A 288 16.47 10.83 -8.64
C THR A 288 17.16 9.62 -8.00
N LEU A 289 17.98 9.84 -6.97
CA LEU A 289 18.82 8.83 -6.32
C LEU A 289 18.00 7.69 -5.73
N PHE A 290 17.09 7.99 -4.79
CA PHE A 290 16.37 6.95 -4.07
C PHE A 290 15.34 6.22 -4.93
N TYR A 291 14.75 6.90 -5.92
CA TYR A 291 13.93 6.23 -6.91
C TYR A 291 14.76 5.32 -7.83
N SER A 292 16.01 5.67 -8.16
CA SER A 292 16.87 4.77 -8.93
C SER A 292 17.32 3.54 -8.14
N LEU A 293 17.50 3.67 -6.82
CA LEU A 293 17.91 2.58 -5.93
C LEU A 293 16.75 1.65 -5.57
N PHE A 294 15.57 2.20 -5.29
CA PHE A 294 14.42 1.44 -4.80
C PHE A 294 13.29 1.31 -5.83
N SER A 295 13.21 2.17 -6.84
CA SER A 295 12.09 2.22 -7.79
C SER A 295 10.73 2.11 -7.08
N ARG A 296 9.91 1.12 -7.43
CA ARG A 296 8.63 0.80 -6.77
C ARG A 296 8.75 -0.36 -5.79
N LEU A 297 9.90 -0.54 -5.14
CA LEU A 297 10.13 -1.58 -4.13
C LEU A 297 9.06 -1.51 -3.04
N GLN A 298 8.31 -2.59 -2.91
CA GLN A 298 7.21 -2.71 -1.96
C GLN A 298 7.71 -3.29 -0.64
N VAL A 299 7.20 -2.79 0.49
CA VAL A 299 7.55 -3.29 1.83
C VAL A 299 6.34 -4.01 2.43
N TYR A 300 6.58 -5.23 2.93
CA TYR A 300 5.56 -6.08 3.54
C TYR A 300 5.90 -6.39 4.99
N LYS A 301 4.87 -6.66 5.79
CA LYS A 301 5.02 -7.01 7.21
C LYS A 301 5.66 -8.38 7.40
N THR A 302 5.19 -9.40 6.67
CA THR A 302 5.74 -10.77 6.74
C THR A 302 6.03 -11.33 5.36
N ARG A 303 6.91 -12.33 5.31
CA ARG A 303 7.26 -13.04 4.08
C ARG A 303 6.06 -13.77 3.49
N ALA A 304 5.19 -14.34 4.34
CA ALA A 304 3.99 -15.03 3.89
C ALA A 304 3.02 -14.08 3.16
N GLU A 305 2.82 -12.88 3.71
CA GLU A 305 2.02 -11.81 3.08
C GLU A 305 2.68 -11.28 1.80
N MET A 306 4.00 -11.14 1.77
CA MET A 306 4.74 -10.76 0.56
C MET A 306 4.55 -11.77 -0.57
N ILE A 307 4.63 -13.07 -0.27
CA ILE A 307 4.48 -14.15 -1.26
C ILE A 307 3.03 -14.25 -1.75
N SER A 308 2.04 -14.05 -0.89
CA SER A 308 0.63 -14.04 -1.33
C SER A 308 0.31 -12.84 -2.24
N ALA A 309 1.08 -11.76 -2.12
CA ALA A 309 0.98 -10.56 -2.94
C ALA A 309 1.80 -10.61 -4.25
N LEU A 310 2.47 -11.72 -4.56
CA LEU A 310 3.35 -11.86 -5.73
C LEU A 310 2.76 -11.36 -7.06
N PRO A 311 1.48 -11.61 -7.40
CA PRO A 311 0.88 -11.11 -8.64
C PRO A 311 0.79 -9.58 -8.74
N CYS A 312 0.93 -8.86 -7.62
CA CYS A 312 0.82 -7.41 -7.55
C CYS A 312 2.19 -6.70 -7.42
N ILE A 313 3.28 -7.46 -7.35
CA ILE A 313 4.65 -6.92 -7.25
C ILE A 313 5.20 -6.71 -8.67
N SER A 314 5.53 -5.46 -9.02
CA SER A 314 6.03 -5.11 -10.36
C SER A 314 7.55 -5.08 -10.45
N ASP A 315 8.21 -4.53 -9.42
CA ASP A 315 9.66 -4.37 -9.39
C ASP A 315 10.22 -5.40 -8.41
N GLY A 316 10.48 -5.00 -7.17
CA GLY A 316 10.87 -5.88 -6.08
C GLY A 316 9.93 -5.77 -4.88
N ALA A 317 10.16 -6.65 -3.91
CA ALA A 317 9.53 -6.57 -2.60
C ALA A 317 10.48 -7.03 -1.50
N ILE A 318 10.30 -6.46 -0.30
CA ILE A 318 10.95 -6.93 0.93
C ILE A 318 9.92 -7.18 2.01
N SER A 319 10.24 -8.03 2.96
CA SER A 319 9.45 -8.22 4.18
C SER A 319 10.27 -7.96 5.43
N LEU A 320 9.62 -7.46 6.50
CA LEU A 320 10.31 -7.11 7.75
C LEU A 320 10.92 -8.32 8.48
N ASP A 321 10.45 -9.54 8.21
CA ASP A 321 11.07 -10.78 8.68
C ASP A 321 12.27 -11.24 7.82
N GLY A 322 12.63 -10.49 6.77
CA GLY A 322 13.88 -10.66 6.00
C GLY A 322 13.73 -11.36 4.65
N GLY A 323 12.52 -11.49 4.12
CA GLY A 323 12.31 -11.94 2.74
C GLY A 323 12.71 -10.85 1.75
N ILE A 324 13.38 -11.23 0.65
CA ILE A 324 13.76 -10.33 -0.44
C ILE A 324 13.40 -10.95 -1.78
N ILE A 325 12.67 -10.17 -2.60
CA ILE A 325 12.38 -10.41 -4.01
C ILE A 325 13.01 -9.24 -4.77
N ARG A 326 14.06 -9.51 -5.57
CA ARG A 326 14.81 -8.43 -6.26
C ARG A 326 14.11 -7.93 -7.50
N THR A 327 13.62 -8.88 -8.30
CA THR A 327 12.75 -8.62 -9.43
C THR A 327 11.77 -9.78 -9.57
N VAL A 328 10.76 -9.65 -10.44
CA VAL A 328 9.81 -10.72 -10.73
C VAL A 328 10.58 -11.99 -11.13
N GLY A 329 10.43 -13.05 -10.33
CA GLY A 329 11.09 -14.34 -10.54
C GLY A 329 12.45 -14.53 -9.87
N ILE A 330 13.03 -13.50 -9.23
CA ILE A 330 14.32 -13.62 -8.51
C ILE A 330 14.11 -13.50 -7.00
N PHE A 331 14.25 -14.61 -6.30
CA PHE A 331 14.10 -14.73 -4.85
C PHE A 331 15.46 -14.89 -4.16
N THR A 332 15.68 -14.16 -3.08
CA THR A 332 16.85 -14.36 -2.22
C THR A 332 16.50 -15.33 -1.08
N LEU A 333 17.27 -16.40 -0.95
CA LEU A 333 17.11 -17.44 0.08
C LEU A 333 18.44 -17.61 0.84
N GLY A 334 18.36 -18.08 2.09
CA GLY A 334 19.52 -18.30 2.94
C GLY A 334 19.53 -17.37 4.15
N ASN A 335 20.61 -17.46 4.94
CA ASN A 335 20.84 -16.55 6.05
C ASN A 335 21.11 -15.14 5.52
N ARG A 336 20.82 -14.13 6.35
CA ARG A 336 21.13 -12.74 6.00
C ARG A 336 22.64 -12.57 5.90
N ASP A 337 23.09 -11.96 4.81
CA ASP A 337 24.46 -11.50 4.70
C ASP A 337 24.68 -10.40 5.75
N GLU A 338 25.83 -10.40 6.42
CA GLU A 338 26.15 -9.41 7.43
C GLU A 338 26.51 -8.08 6.75
N VAL A 339 25.50 -7.28 6.41
CA VAL A 339 25.71 -5.92 5.92
C VAL A 339 26.07 -5.02 7.10
N ASN A 340 27.35 -4.64 7.16
CA ASN A 340 27.91 -3.84 8.25
C ASN A 340 27.50 -2.36 8.26
N VAL A 341 26.85 -1.88 7.20
CA VAL A 341 26.51 -0.46 7.00
C VAL A 341 25.02 -0.32 6.84
N ARG A 342 24.38 0.47 7.72
CA ARG A 342 22.93 0.69 7.74
C ARG A 342 22.58 2.13 7.41
N PHE A 343 21.32 2.43 7.13
CA PHE A 343 20.88 3.83 7.08
C PHE A 343 20.93 4.44 8.48
N ALA A 344 21.35 5.70 8.55
CA ALA A 344 21.36 6.47 9.79
C ALA A 344 19.95 6.64 10.37
N LYS A 345 19.85 6.79 11.68
CA LYS A 345 18.62 7.24 12.32
C LYS A 345 18.52 8.77 12.29
N PRO A 346 17.34 9.33 12.03
CA PRO A 346 17.13 10.76 12.17
C PRO A 346 17.23 11.19 13.64
N THR A 347 17.85 12.36 13.83
CA THR A 347 17.99 13.00 15.14
C THR A 347 16.62 13.45 15.62
N ALA A 348 16.30 13.18 16.88
CA ALA A 348 14.97 13.47 17.41
C ALA A 348 14.70 14.99 17.46
N SER A 349 13.86 15.48 16.56
CA SER A 349 13.26 16.83 16.69
C SER A 349 12.06 16.73 17.62
N ARG A 350 11.86 17.61 18.61
CA ARG A 350 10.65 17.54 19.46
C ARG A 350 9.36 17.74 18.66
N ALA A 351 8.54 16.70 18.53
CA ALA A 351 7.15 16.80 18.10
C ALA A 351 6.34 15.64 18.70
N MET A 352 6.14 15.68 20.02
CA MET A 352 5.25 14.76 20.73
C MET A 352 3.76 15.08 20.49
N GLU A 353 3.40 16.37 20.27
CA GLU A 353 1.99 16.79 20.14
C GLU A 353 1.29 16.23 18.89
N ASN A 354 1.98 16.15 17.75
CA ASN A 354 1.40 15.59 16.51
C ASN A 354 1.29 14.06 16.55
N TYR A 355 2.08 13.38 17.39
CA TYR A 355 2.08 11.91 17.49
C TYR A 355 0.81 11.40 18.16
N ASP A 356 0.44 11.97 19.31
CA ASP A 356 -0.76 11.56 20.04
C ASP A 356 -2.03 11.76 19.21
N GLU A 357 -2.10 12.84 18.42
CA GLU A 357 -3.19 13.07 17.47
C GLU A 357 -3.19 12.05 16.34
N SER A 358 -2.03 11.76 15.74
CA SER A 358 -1.91 10.75 14.67
C SER A 358 -2.20 9.33 15.18
N GLU A 359 -1.84 9.01 16.43
CA GLU A 359 -2.17 7.75 17.08
C GLU A 359 -3.68 7.64 17.34
N LYS A 360 -4.32 8.73 17.79
CA LYS A 360 -5.78 8.79 17.93
C LYS A 360 -6.47 8.59 16.59
N GLN A 361 -6.01 9.25 15.53
CA GLN A 361 -6.52 9.07 14.17
C GLN A 361 -6.32 7.62 13.67
N MET A 362 -5.18 7.00 13.95
CA MET A 362 -4.91 5.60 13.62
C MET A 362 -5.87 4.64 14.34
N LYS A 363 -6.12 4.87 15.63
CA LYS A 363 -7.12 4.10 16.41
C LYS A 363 -8.52 4.26 15.82
N GLU A 364 -8.90 5.49 15.46
CA GLU A 364 -10.19 5.79 14.83
C GLU A 364 -10.35 5.09 13.47
N LEU A 365 -9.35 5.16 12.59
CA LEU A 365 -9.38 4.50 11.28
C LEU A 365 -9.49 2.97 11.42
N ARG A 366 -8.73 2.38 12.34
CA ARG A 366 -8.81 0.93 12.63
C ARG A 366 -10.19 0.54 13.16
N TRP A 367 -10.76 1.34 14.05
CA TRP A 367 -12.11 1.11 14.57
C TRP A 367 -13.19 1.23 13.48
N LYS A 368 -13.12 2.27 12.62
CA LYS A 368 -14.02 2.43 11.46
C LYS A 368 -13.91 1.24 10.49
N LYS A 369 -12.70 0.74 10.24
CA LYS A 369 -12.46 -0.45 9.42
C LYS A 369 -13.12 -1.69 10.04
N GLU A 370 -13.00 -1.89 11.34
CA GLU A 370 -13.64 -2.99 12.06
C GLU A 370 -15.17 -2.92 11.96
N LYS A 371 -15.76 -1.73 12.19
CA LYS A 371 -17.21 -1.52 12.02
C LYS A 371 -17.67 -1.79 10.59
N THR A 372 -16.92 -1.32 9.59
CA THR A 372 -17.22 -1.60 8.18
C THR A 372 -17.16 -3.10 7.88
N LEU A 373 -16.24 -3.86 8.50
CA LEU A 373 -16.19 -5.31 8.36
C LEU A 373 -17.40 -6.01 9.01
N GLU A 374 -17.87 -5.54 10.17
CA GLU A 374 -19.12 -6.02 10.78
C GLU A 374 -20.31 -5.76 9.86
N ASP A 375 -20.38 -4.57 9.25
CA ASP A 375 -21.45 -4.20 8.31
C ASP A 375 -21.44 -5.06 7.06
N ILE A 376 -20.25 -5.32 6.48
CA ILE A 376 -20.11 -6.24 5.34
C ILE A 376 -20.60 -7.64 5.72
N LYS A 377 -20.25 -8.15 6.91
CA LYS A 377 -20.72 -9.47 7.38
C LYS A 377 -22.24 -9.50 7.54
N ARG A 378 -22.84 -8.46 8.12
CA ARG A 378 -24.30 -8.36 8.28
C ARG A 378 -25.02 -8.33 6.93
N GLU A 379 -24.54 -7.50 6.02
CA GLU A 379 -25.12 -7.38 4.68
C GLU A 379 -24.98 -8.68 3.87
N GLN A 380 -23.86 -9.39 4.03
CA GLN A 380 -23.64 -10.70 3.40
C GLN A 380 -24.67 -11.73 3.87
N VAL A 381 -24.96 -11.80 5.17
CA VAL A 381 -26.00 -12.70 5.72
C VAL A 381 -27.38 -12.38 5.16
N LEU A 382 -27.72 -11.09 5.05
CA LEU A 382 -29.01 -10.65 4.47
C LEU A 382 -29.11 -11.04 2.99
N ARG A 383 -28.03 -10.85 2.23
CA ARG A 383 -27.94 -11.26 0.83
C ARG A 383 -28.11 -12.77 0.68
N ASP A 384 -27.43 -13.56 1.50
CA ASP A 384 -27.49 -15.02 1.42
C ASP A 384 -28.90 -15.55 1.76
N HIS A 385 -29.57 -14.94 2.75
CA HIS A 385 -30.97 -15.24 3.04
C HIS A 385 -31.92 -14.83 1.90
N ALA A 386 -31.70 -13.68 1.26
CA ALA A 386 -32.48 -13.25 0.10
C ALA A 386 -32.30 -14.22 -1.10
N VAL A 387 -31.07 -14.65 -1.36
CA VAL A 387 -30.76 -15.65 -2.41
C VAL A 387 -31.41 -17.00 -2.11
N PHE A 388 -31.35 -17.46 -0.86
CA PHE A 388 -31.99 -18.71 -0.45
C PHE A 388 -33.52 -18.68 -0.65
N ASN A 389 -34.17 -17.60 -0.22
CA ASN A 389 -35.62 -17.45 -0.38
C ASN A 389 -36.03 -17.32 -1.85
N PHE A 390 -35.24 -16.60 -2.65
CA PHE A 390 -35.44 -16.54 -4.10
C PHE A 390 -35.34 -17.92 -4.73
N GLY A 391 -34.36 -18.74 -4.33
CA GLY A 391 -34.21 -20.12 -4.79
C GLY A 391 -35.45 -20.97 -4.50
N LYS A 392 -35.94 -20.94 -3.25
CA LYS A 392 -37.18 -21.64 -2.87
C LYS A 392 -38.39 -21.18 -3.67
N LYS A 393 -38.59 -19.85 -3.77
CA LYS A 393 -39.71 -19.27 -4.50
C LYS A 393 -39.65 -19.60 -6.00
N LYS A 394 -38.45 -19.66 -6.57
CA LYS A 394 -38.23 -20.06 -7.96
C LYS A 394 -38.61 -21.52 -8.18
N GLU A 395 -38.25 -22.42 -7.26
CA GLU A 395 -38.67 -23.83 -7.33
C GLU A 395 -40.19 -23.98 -7.23
N GLU A 396 -40.85 -23.24 -6.34
CA GLU A 396 -42.30 -23.19 -6.23
C GLU A 396 -42.96 -22.72 -7.54
N PHE A 397 -42.43 -21.65 -8.13
CA PHE A 397 -42.92 -21.13 -9.40
C PHE A 397 -42.79 -22.14 -10.55
N VAL A 398 -41.65 -22.82 -10.65
CA VAL A 398 -41.43 -23.88 -11.66
C VAL A 398 -42.37 -25.06 -11.43
N LYS A 399 -42.56 -25.51 -10.19
CA LYS A 399 -43.51 -26.57 -9.85
C LYS A 399 -44.94 -26.18 -10.20
N PHE A 400 -45.34 -24.94 -9.91
CA PHE A 400 -46.65 -24.41 -10.28
C PHE A 400 -46.87 -24.46 -11.80
N LEU A 401 -45.92 -23.96 -12.59
CA LEU A 401 -46.00 -24.01 -14.05
C LEU A 401 -46.06 -25.45 -14.58
N ALA A 402 -45.28 -26.38 -14.00
CA ALA A 402 -45.29 -27.78 -14.39
C ALA A 402 -46.68 -28.43 -14.14
N VAL A 403 -47.27 -28.23 -12.96
CA VAL A 403 -48.61 -28.75 -12.62
C VAL A 403 -49.69 -28.15 -13.52
N SER A 404 -49.66 -26.84 -13.75
CA SER A 404 -50.60 -26.17 -14.65
C SER A 404 -50.49 -26.63 -16.10
N SER A 405 -49.28 -26.93 -16.58
CA SER A 405 -49.07 -27.48 -17.93
C SER A 405 -49.60 -28.91 -18.07
N ALA A 406 -49.43 -29.75 -17.05
CA ALA A 406 -49.95 -31.13 -17.03
C ALA A 406 -51.49 -31.16 -16.98
N MET A 407 -52.11 -30.27 -16.20
CA MET A 407 -53.57 -30.14 -16.14
C MET A 407 -54.19 -29.65 -17.46
N ASN A 408 -53.53 -28.73 -18.17
CA ASN A 408 -53.98 -28.27 -19.49
C ASN A 408 -53.86 -29.35 -20.58
N GLN A 409 -52.91 -30.29 -20.48
CA GLN A 409 -52.77 -31.41 -21.43
C GLN A 409 -53.85 -32.49 -21.25
N GLN A 410 -54.39 -32.66 -20.04
CA GLN A 410 -55.47 -33.63 -19.76
C GLN A 410 -56.87 -33.15 -20.19
N MET A 411 -57.05 -31.86 -20.50
CA MET A 411 -58.34 -31.31 -20.95
C MET A 411 -58.54 -31.32 -22.47
N ILE A 412 -57.57 -31.82 -23.26
CA ILE A 412 -57.71 -31.99 -24.71
C ILE A 412 -58.22 -33.42 -24.97
N PRO A 413 -59.46 -33.61 -25.47
CA PRO A 413 -59.95 -34.96 -25.74
C PRO A 413 -59.18 -35.58 -26.92
N PRO A 414 -58.91 -36.90 -26.91
CA PRO A 414 -58.37 -37.58 -28.07
C PRO A 414 -59.35 -37.45 -29.25
N ARG A 415 -58.78 -37.17 -30.44
CA ARG A 415 -59.52 -36.99 -31.70
C ARG A 415 -60.29 -38.23 -32.12
#